data_AF-A0A0A1TKF5-F1
#
_entry.id   AF-A0A0A1TKF5-F1
#
_cell.length_a   1.000
_cell.length_b   1.000
_cell.length_c   1.000
_cell.angle_alpha   90.00
_cell.angle_beta   90.00
_cell.angle_gamma   90.00
#
_symmetry.space_group_name_H-M   'P 1'
#
loop_
_entity.id
_entity.type
_entity.pdbx_description
1 polymer ?
#
loop_
_entity_poly.entity_id
_entity_poly.type
_entity_poly.pdbx_seq_one_letter_code
_entity_poly.pdbx_strand_id
1 'polypeptide(L)'
;MALSHNSFIRGFNSIYQQAPRIQPEDEADFIGYALAWQECVATHHHYEETELFPALEKAAGKEGLMDDAVQEHATFRGGLKTFKEYLQRENTKFVGTELVAIMDSFKDALHNHLAAEPPTIVRLAKYHTPETPIDILAIADAAGKKQLSIGFIFNVMPVFLLNMETVEFEGGIWHDVFPPFRGVVKTIFTKGVPMWNSRRWRFTSCSADGTVKQLAV
;
A
#
# COMPACT_ATOMS: atom_id res chain seq x y z
N MET A 1 0.85 8.52 -5.87
CA MET A 1 0.30 7.32 -6.51
C MET A 1 1.36 6.26 -6.80
N ALA A 2 2.20 6.42 -7.84
CA ALA A 2 3.20 5.41 -8.22
C ALA A 2 4.11 4.93 -7.08
N LEU A 3 4.59 5.84 -6.22
CA LEU A 3 5.44 5.47 -5.07
C LEU A 3 4.69 4.65 -4.02
N SER A 4 3.42 4.98 -3.77
CA SER A 4 2.55 4.18 -2.90
C SER A 4 2.35 2.78 -3.47
N HIS A 5 2.08 2.68 -4.77
CA HIS A 5 1.86 1.42 -5.48
C HIS A 5 3.09 0.53 -5.45
N ASN A 6 4.29 1.10 -5.60
CA ASN A 6 5.54 0.37 -5.48
C ASN A 6 5.68 -0.28 -4.09
N SER A 7 5.31 0.42 -3.01
CA SER A 7 5.27 -0.17 -1.67
C SER A 7 4.29 -1.35 -1.58
N PHE A 8 3.10 -1.24 -2.17
CA PHE A 8 2.14 -2.35 -2.20
C PHE A 8 2.67 -3.56 -2.97
N ILE A 9 3.28 -3.34 -4.13
CA ILE A 9 3.87 -4.39 -4.97
C ILE A 9 5.02 -5.08 -4.22
N ARG A 10 5.88 -4.32 -3.56
CA ARG A 10 6.97 -4.87 -2.73
C ARG A 10 6.45 -5.67 -1.55
N GLY A 11 5.42 -5.18 -0.86
CA GLY A 11 4.75 -5.93 0.19
C GLY A 11 4.12 -7.23 -0.32
N PHE A 12 3.45 -7.19 -1.48
CA PHE A 12 2.90 -8.37 -2.13
C PHE A 12 4.00 -9.41 -2.42
N ASN A 13 5.08 -8.97 -3.08
CA ASN A 13 6.20 -9.84 -3.42
C ASN A 13 6.86 -10.44 -2.18
N SER A 14 6.98 -9.64 -1.12
CA SER A 14 7.55 -10.07 0.16
C SER A 14 6.72 -11.19 0.79
N ILE A 15 5.39 -11.07 0.80
CA ILE A 15 4.47 -12.10 1.28
C ILE A 15 4.55 -13.35 0.39
N TYR A 16 4.49 -13.17 -0.93
CA TYR A 16 4.49 -14.25 -1.91
C TYR A 16 5.73 -15.14 -1.80
N GLN A 17 6.90 -14.53 -1.63
CA GLN A 17 8.18 -15.25 -1.53
C GLN A 17 8.37 -15.99 -0.20
N GLN A 18 7.89 -15.39 0.90
CA GLN A 18 8.14 -15.90 2.24
C GLN A 18 7.09 -16.91 2.70
N ALA A 19 5.83 -16.78 2.26
CA ALA A 19 4.71 -17.59 2.74
C ALA A 19 4.98 -19.11 2.75
N PRO A 20 5.58 -19.74 1.71
CA PRO A 20 5.82 -21.18 1.70
C PRO A 20 6.90 -21.67 2.68
N ARG A 21 7.67 -20.75 3.28
CA ARG A 21 8.87 -21.04 4.09
C ARG A 21 8.70 -20.70 5.57
N ILE A 22 7.55 -20.16 5.95
CA ILE A 22 7.24 -19.76 7.32
C ILE A 22 7.24 -20.99 8.24
N GLN A 23 8.00 -20.88 9.32
CA GLN A 23 8.03 -21.88 10.38
C GLN A 23 6.86 -21.66 11.36
N PRO A 24 6.39 -22.70 12.06
CA PRO A 24 5.27 -22.58 12.99
C PRO A 24 5.44 -21.48 14.07
N GLU A 25 6.66 -21.26 14.56
CA GLU A 25 7.00 -20.23 15.55
C GLU A 25 6.87 -18.79 15.03
N ASP A 26 6.87 -18.64 13.71
CA ASP A 26 6.84 -17.37 13.00
C ASP A 26 5.44 -17.04 12.45
N GLU A 27 4.53 -18.00 12.47
CA GLU A 27 3.22 -17.97 11.83
C GLU A 27 2.38 -16.77 12.28
N ALA A 28 2.26 -16.54 13.59
CA ALA A 28 1.47 -15.43 14.14
C ALA A 28 2.03 -14.05 13.73
N ASP A 29 3.35 -13.91 13.70
CA ASP A 29 4.00 -12.66 13.29
C ASP A 29 3.81 -12.41 11.79
N PHE A 30 3.94 -13.46 10.97
CA PHE A 30 3.77 -13.39 9.51
C PHE A 30 2.32 -13.09 9.12
N ILE A 31 1.35 -13.77 9.75
CA ILE A 31 -0.07 -13.50 9.56
C ILE A 31 -0.39 -12.05 9.90
N GLY A 32 0.15 -11.54 11.01
CA GLY A 32 -0.02 -10.14 11.41
C GLY A 32 0.54 -9.15 10.38
N TYR A 33 1.70 -9.45 9.78
CA TYR A 33 2.28 -8.66 8.69
C TYR A 33 1.43 -8.70 7.42
N ALA A 34 0.97 -9.89 7.02
CA ALA A 34 0.16 -10.08 5.82
C ALA A 34 -1.22 -9.40 5.94
N LEU A 35 -1.86 -9.48 7.11
CA LEU A 35 -3.09 -8.74 7.40
C LEU A 35 -2.89 -7.22 7.36
N ALA A 36 -1.76 -6.72 7.87
CA ALA A 36 -1.43 -5.30 7.78
C ALA A 36 -1.28 -4.83 6.33
N TRP A 37 -0.64 -5.64 5.47
CA TRP A 37 -0.55 -5.36 4.03
C TRP A 37 -1.93 -5.34 3.37
N GLN A 38 -2.76 -6.35 3.61
CA GLN A 38 -4.11 -6.40 3.04
C GLN A 38 -4.93 -5.18 3.45
N GLU A 39 -4.90 -4.81 4.73
CA GLU A 39 -5.60 -3.63 5.25
C GLU A 39 -5.06 -2.34 4.64
N CYS A 40 -3.74 -2.24 4.40
CA CYS A 40 -3.11 -1.11 3.74
C CYS A 40 -3.66 -0.91 2.32
N VAL A 41 -3.68 -1.99 1.53
CA VAL A 41 -4.19 -1.99 0.16
C VAL A 41 -5.69 -1.71 0.14
N ALA A 42 -6.48 -2.31 1.04
CA ALA A 42 -7.92 -2.06 1.10
C ALA A 42 -8.26 -0.62 1.51
N THR A 43 -7.56 -0.07 2.51
CA THR A 43 -7.75 1.32 2.96
C THR A 43 -7.37 2.30 1.87
N HIS A 44 -6.29 2.01 1.12
CA HIS A 44 -5.83 2.83 -0.01
C HIS A 44 -6.95 2.99 -1.06
N HIS A 45 -7.44 1.89 -1.60
CA HIS A 45 -8.48 1.94 -2.64
C HIS A 45 -9.83 2.46 -2.10
N HIS A 46 -10.13 2.25 -0.81
CA HIS A 46 -11.34 2.80 -0.21
C HIS A 46 -11.32 4.33 -0.14
N TYR A 47 -10.20 4.95 0.26
CA TYR A 47 -10.11 6.41 0.27
C TYR A 47 -10.06 6.99 -1.13
N GLU A 48 -9.52 6.25 -2.09
CA GLU A 48 -9.55 6.68 -3.48
C GLU A 48 -10.97 6.89 -3.97
N GLU A 49 -11.82 5.86 -3.80
CA GLU A 49 -13.23 5.89 -4.18
C GLU A 49 -14.05 6.93 -3.40
N THR A 50 -13.73 7.16 -2.13
CA THR A 50 -14.57 8.00 -1.25
C THR A 50 -14.10 9.44 -1.13
N GLU A 51 -12.82 9.72 -1.39
CA GLU A 51 -12.19 11.01 -1.13
C GLU A 51 -11.39 11.52 -2.33
N LEU A 52 -10.42 10.74 -2.82
CA LEU A 52 -9.49 11.23 -3.85
C LEU A 52 -10.18 11.44 -5.20
N PHE A 53 -10.83 10.41 -5.73
CA PHE A 53 -11.46 10.45 -7.05
C PHE A 53 -12.57 11.50 -7.12
N PRO A 54 -13.51 11.59 -6.14
CA PRO A 54 -14.50 12.67 -6.14
C PRO A 54 -13.88 14.07 -6.09
N ALA A 55 -12.78 14.26 -5.34
CA ALA A 55 -12.10 15.55 -5.27
C ALA A 55 -11.41 15.91 -6.59
N LEU A 56 -10.80 14.93 -7.28
CA LEU A 56 -10.20 15.12 -8.61
C LEU A 56 -11.27 15.49 -9.65
N GLU A 57 -12.39 14.77 -9.67
CA GLU A 57 -13.51 15.02 -10.59
C GLU A 57 -14.13 16.40 -10.37
N LYS A 58 -14.33 16.77 -9.10
CA LYS A 58 -14.80 18.11 -8.74
C LYS A 58 -13.83 19.20 -9.20
N ALA A 59 -12.52 19.00 -9.00
CA ALA A 59 -11.51 19.96 -9.43
C ALA A 59 -11.41 20.06 -10.96
N ALA A 60 -11.61 18.95 -11.68
CA ALA A 60 -11.66 18.90 -13.13
C ALA A 60 -13.00 19.39 -13.72
N GLY A 61 -14.03 19.61 -12.88
CA GLY A 61 -15.37 20.02 -13.30
C GLY A 61 -16.10 18.95 -14.14
N LYS A 62 -15.72 17.68 -14.00
CA LYS A 62 -16.28 16.58 -14.79
C LYS A 62 -16.28 15.28 -13.98
N GLU A 63 -17.47 14.67 -13.88
CA GLU A 63 -17.70 13.38 -13.23
C GLU A 63 -17.31 12.20 -14.12
N GLY A 64 -17.08 11.04 -13.50
CA GLY A 64 -16.81 9.76 -14.17
C GLY A 64 -15.45 9.70 -14.85
N LEU A 65 -14.48 10.52 -14.40
CA LEU A 65 -13.11 10.48 -14.90
C LEU A 65 -12.32 9.32 -14.32
N MET A 66 -12.74 8.82 -13.16
CA MET A 66 -12.09 7.72 -12.44
C MET A 66 -12.94 6.44 -12.40
N ASP A 67 -14.06 6.37 -13.12
CA ASP A 67 -14.95 5.20 -13.15
C ASP A 67 -14.24 3.91 -13.56
N ASP A 68 -13.31 3.98 -14.51
CA ASP A 68 -12.51 2.83 -14.92
C ASP A 68 -11.66 2.29 -13.76
N ALA A 69 -11.02 3.17 -12.98
CA ALA A 69 -10.24 2.77 -11.80
C ALA A 69 -11.14 2.13 -10.73
N VAL A 70 -12.34 2.67 -10.51
CA VAL A 70 -13.34 2.09 -9.59
C VAL A 70 -13.76 0.69 -10.05
N GLN A 71 -13.97 0.49 -11.36
CA GLN A 71 -14.31 -0.81 -11.93
C GLN A 71 -13.13 -1.80 -11.78
N GLU A 72 -11.90 -1.35 -12.03
CA GLU A 72 -10.69 -2.12 -11.80
C GLU A 72 -10.57 -2.56 -10.34
N HIS A 73 -10.86 -1.69 -9.36
CA HIS A 73 -10.87 -2.05 -7.93
C HIS A 73 -11.79 -3.23 -7.64
N ALA A 74 -12.97 -3.27 -8.27
CA ALA A 74 -13.93 -4.35 -8.07
C ALA A 74 -13.37 -5.72 -8.52
N THR A 75 -12.44 -5.75 -9.49
CA THR A 75 -11.88 -6.99 -10.05
C THR A 75 -10.97 -7.74 -9.08
N PHE A 76 -10.24 -7.05 -8.19
CA PHE A 76 -9.36 -7.68 -7.19
C PHE A 76 -9.92 -7.65 -5.76
N ARG A 77 -10.97 -6.87 -5.49
CA ARG A 77 -11.60 -6.74 -4.15
C ARG A 77 -12.01 -8.09 -3.56
N GLY A 78 -12.56 -8.98 -4.38
CA GLY A 78 -12.92 -10.34 -3.96
C GLY A 78 -11.71 -11.13 -3.46
N GLY A 79 -10.60 -11.10 -4.17
CA GLY A 79 -9.36 -11.78 -3.77
C GLY A 79 -8.75 -11.22 -2.50
N LEU A 80 -8.76 -9.89 -2.30
CA LEU A 80 -8.33 -9.27 -1.04
C LEU A 80 -9.20 -9.69 0.15
N LYS A 81 -10.50 -9.86 -0.07
CA LYS A 81 -11.42 -10.37 0.96
C LYS A 81 -11.09 -11.82 1.32
N THR A 82 -10.95 -12.70 0.33
CA THR A 82 -10.57 -14.10 0.56
C THR A 82 -9.21 -14.23 1.26
N PHE A 83 -8.24 -13.39 0.90
CA PHE A 83 -6.94 -13.31 1.58
C PHE A 83 -7.11 -13.00 3.07
N LYS A 84 -7.92 -11.98 3.41
CA LYS A 84 -8.18 -11.60 4.81
C LYS A 84 -8.88 -12.73 5.58
N GLU A 85 -9.92 -13.31 5.00
CA GLU A 85 -10.70 -14.40 5.62
C GLU A 85 -9.83 -15.64 5.88
N TYR A 86 -8.99 -16.01 4.92
CA TYR A 86 -8.03 -17.11 5.08
C TYR A 86 -7.04 -16.85 6.21
N LEU A 87 -6.55 -15.63 6.39
CA LEU A 87 -5.61 -15.30 7.47
C LEU A 87 -6.26 -15.16 8.85
N GLN A 88 -7.57 -14.93 8.91
CA GLN A 88 -8.34 -14.79 10.15
C GLN A 88 -9.02 -16.08 10.59
N ARG A 89 -8.92 -17.16 9.80
CA ARG A 89 -9.54 -18.44 10.14
C ARG A 89 -9.00 -18.98 11.48
N GLU A 90 -9.92 -19.38 12.35
CA GLU A 90 -9.56 -19.97 13.64
C GLU A 90 -9.41 -21.49 13.52
N ASN A 91 -8.59 -22.09 14.39
CA ASN A 91 -8.48 -23.55 14.56
C ASN A 91 -8.00 -24.34 13.32
N THR A 92 -7.36 -23.68 12.35
CA THR A 92 -6.72 -24.35 11.21
C THR A 92 -5.31 -23.82 11.01
N LYS A 93 -4.36 -24.74 10.77
CA LYS A 93 -2.95 -24.41 10.56
C LYS A 93 -2.77 -23.54 9.31
N PHE A 94 -1.87 -22.56 9.35
CA PHE A 94 -1.45 -21.82 8.16
C PHE A 94 -0.78 -22.75 7.14
N VAL A 95 -1.18 -22.62 5.89
CA VAL A 95 -0.61 -23.31 4.73
C VAL A 95 -0.11 -22.27 3.75
N GLY A 96 1.20 -22.03 3.71
CA GLY A 96 1.80 -20.99 2.88
C GLY A 96 1.45 -21.08 1.39
N THR A 97 1.35 -22.30 0.85
CA THR A 97 0.95 -22.54 -0.55
C THR A 97 -0.53 -22.20 -0.81
N GLU A 98 -1.40 -22.31 0.18
CA GLU A 98 -2.81 -21.90 0.08
C GLU A 98 -2.91 -20.37 0.00
N LEU A 99 -2.11 -19.65 0.81
CA LEU A 99 -2.01 -18.19 0.72
C LEU A 99 -1.52 -17.75 -0.67
N VAL A 100 -0.49 -18.42 -1.21
CA VAL A 100 0.03 -18.14 -2.55
C VAL A 100 -1.04 -18.36 -3.62
N ALA A 101 -1.81 -19.46 -3.55
CA ALA A 101 -2.91 -19.71 -4.48
C ALA A 101 -4.00 -18.63 -4.41
N ILE A 102 -4.31 -18.14 -3.21
CA ILE A 102 -5.23 -17.01 -3.04
C ILE A 102 -4.65 -15.73 -3.67
N MET A 103 -3.36 -15.45 -3.46
CA MET A 103 -2.69 -14.31 -4.08
C MET A 103 -2.70 -14.41 -5.62
N ASP A 104 -2.47 -15.59 -6.17
CA ASP A 104 -2.53 -15.84 -7.62
C ASP A 104 -3.91 -15.52 -8.21
N SER A 105 -4.99 -15.65 -7.44
CA SER A 105 -6.35 -15.39 -7.92
C SER A 105 -6.63 -13.92 -8.24
N PHE A 106 -5.87 -12.97 -7.69
CA PHE A 106 -6.08 -11.53 -7.90
C PHE A 106 -4.82 -10.75 -8.30
N LYS A 107 -3.65 -11.39 -8.39
CA LYS A 107 -2.38 -10.71 -8.66
C LYS A 107 -2.38 -9.89 -9.96
N ASP A 108 -2.94 -10.45 -11.03
CA ASP A 108 -2.90 -9.81 -12.35
C ASP A 108 -3.85 -8.61 -12.37
N ALA A 109 -5.05 -8.76 -11.80
CA ALA A 109 -6.02 -7.69 -11.64
C ALA A 109 -5.46 -6.53 -10.80
N LEU A 110 -4.87 -6.82 -9.64
CA LEU A 110 -4.23 -5.81 -8.80
C LEU A 110 -3.07 -5.14 -9.53
N HIS A 111 -2.15 -5.90 -10.12
CA HIS A 111 -1.00 -5.33 -10.83
C HIS A 111 -1.42 -4.43 -11.99
N ASN A 112 -2.40 -4.88 -12.80
CA ASN A 112 -2.89 -4.11 -13.94
C ASN A 112 -3.48 -2.77 -13.50
N HIS A 113 -4.29 -2.78 -12.44
CA HIS A 113 -4.84 -1.56 -11.84
C HIS A 113 -3.72 -0.61 -11.37
N LEU A 114 -2.79 -1.11 -10.55
CA LEU A 114 -1.70 -0.30 -9.99
C LEU A 114 -0.80 0.32 -11.07
N ALA A 115 -0.72 -0.31 -12.25
CA ALA A 115 -0.01 0.19 -13.42
C ALA A 115 -0.83 1.17 -14.28
N ALA A 116 -2.14 0.95 -14.43
CA ALA A 116 -3.02 1.73 -15.28
C ALA A 116 -3.40 3.09 -14.67
N GLU A 117 -3.52 3.14 -13.35
CA GLU A 117 -4.08 4.29 -12.65
C GLU A 117 -3.18 5.54 -12.66
N PRO A 118 -1.85 5.49 -12.40
CA PRO A 118 -1.02 6.70 -12.42
C PRO A 118 -1.05 7.45 -13.77
N PRO A 119 -0.94 6.80 -14.94
CA PRO A 119 -1.14 7.47 -16.23
C PRO A 119 -2.53 8.10 -16.39
N THR A 120 -3.59 7.47 -15.86
CA THR A 120 -4.95 8.03 -15.87
C THR A 120 -5.02 9.34 -15.11
N ILE A 121 -4.44 9.38 -13.91
CA ILE A 121 -4.33 10.59 -13.09
C ILE A 121 -3.52 11.67 -13.80
N VAL A 122 -2.39 11.32 -14.43
CA VAL A 122 -1.57 12.28 -15.20
C VAL A 122 -2.37 12.91 -16.35
N ARG A 123 -3.23 12.12 -17.04
CA ARG A 123 -4.08 12.65 -18.13
C ARG A 123 -5.09 13.68 -17.66
N LEU A 124 -5.40 13.78 -16.36
CA LEU A 124 -6.26 14.82 -15.81
C LEU A 124 -5.64 16.22 -15.91
N ALA A 125 -4.33 16.33 -16.12
CA ALA A 125 -3.65 17.61 -16.33
C ALA A 125 -4.26 18.45 -17.48
N LYS A 126 -4.94 17.81 -18.45
CA LYS A 126 -5.66 18.52 -19.53
C LYS A 126 -6.82 19.40 -19.03
N TYR A 127 -7.31 19.18 -17.82
CA TYR A 127 -8.36 19.98 -17.19
C TYR A 127 -7.80 21.14 -16.35
N HIS A 128 -6.49 21.22 -16.16
CA HIS A 128 -5.84 22.34 -15.49
C HIS A 128 -5.74 23.53 -16.44
N THR A 129 -6.28 24.69 -16.04
CA THR A 129 -6.12 25.97 -16.76
C THR A 129 -5.71 27.07 -15.79
N PRO A 130 -5.20 28.24 -16.27
CA PRO A 130 -4.93 29.38 -15.41
C PRO A 130 -6.16 29.87 -14.61
N GLU A 131 -7.37 29.71 -15.16
CA GLU A 131 -8.64 30.09 -14.55
C GLU A 131 -9.15 29.04 -13.56
N THR A 132 -8.87 27.76 -13.83
CA THR A 132 -9.22 26.62 -12.96
C THR A 132 -7.98 25.78 -12.66
N PRO A 133 -7.05 26.28 -11.83
CA PRO A 133 -5.84 25.55 -11.49
C PRO A 133 -6.17 24.38 -10.57
N ILE A 134 -5.72 23.19 -10.95
CA ILE A 134 -5.84 21.97 -10.14
C ILE A 134 -4.54 21.75 -9.38
N ASP A 135 -4.59 21.83 -8.05
CA ASP A 135 -3.50 21.43 -7.15
C ASP A 135 -3.70 19.97 -6.70
N ILE A 136 -3.20 19.05 -7.52
CA ILE A 136 -3.35 17.62 -7.28
C ILE A 136 -2.64 17.15 -6.00
N LEU A 137 -1.55 17.81 -5.61
CA LEU A 137 -0.79 17.43 -4.41
C LEU A 137 -1.56 17.86 -3.15
N ALA A 138 -2.16 19.05 -3.15
CA ALA A 138 -3.03 19.47 -2.06
C ALA A 138 -4.28 18.60 -1.93
N ILE A 139 -4.88 18.20 -3.07
CA ILE A 139 -6.02 17.26 -3.08
C ILE A 139 -5.61 15.92 -2.45
N ALA A 140 -4.47 15.35 -2.89
CA ALA A 140 -3.98 14.08 -2.37
C ALA A 140 -3.62 14.15 -0.87
N ASP A 141 -2.98 15.24 -0.42
CA ASP A 141 -2.64 15.46 0.99
C ASP A 141 -3.91 15.58 1.87
N ALA A 142 -4.91 16.34 1.41
CA ALA A 142 -6.17 16.49 2.11
C ALA A 142 -6.94 15.16 2.21
N ALA A 143 -6.97 14.37 1.13
CA ALA A 143 -7.60 13.04 1.13
C ALA A 143 -6.84 12.06 2.06
N GLY A 144 -5.52 12.00 1.95
CA GLY A 144 -4.67 11.10 2.76
C GLY A 144 -4.75 11.38 4.26
N LYS A 145 -4.84 12.65 4.67
CA LYS A 145 -4.98 13.03 6.10
C LYS A 145 -6.23 12.45 6.76
N LYS A 146 -7.32 12.24 6.02
CA LYS A 146 -8.56 11.66 6.55
C LYS A 146 -8.41 10.18 6.92
N GLN A 147 -7.38 9.49 6.40
CA GLN A 147 -7.12 8.08 6.70
C GLN A 147 -6.30 7.87 7.97
N LEU A 148 -5.72 8.94 8.54
CA LEU A 148 -4.85 8.84 9.70
C LEU A 148 -5.65 8.62 10.99
N SER A 149 -5.92 7.35 11.30
CA SER A 149 -6.36 6.93 12.63
C SER A 149 -5.18 6.40 13.45
N ILE A 150 -5.32 6.38 14.79
CA ILE A 150 -4.33 5.75 15.68
C ILE A 150 -4.12 4.29 15.28
N GLY A 151 -5.21 3.57 14.99
CA GLY A 151 -5.16 2.18 14.53
C GLY A 151 -4.33 2.02 13.25
N PHE A 152 -4.55 2.89 12.27
CA PHE A 152 -3.80 2.90 11.00
C PHE A 152 -2.30 3.16 11.25
N ILE A 153 -1.96 4.15 12.07
CA ILE A 153 -0.58 4.51 12.37
C ILE A 153 0.19 3.32 12.96
N PHE A 154 -0.37 2.61 13.94
CA PHE A 154 0.37 1.54 14.62
C PHE A 154 0.29 0.17 13.93
N ASN A 155 -0.75 -0.08 13.13
CA ASN A 155 -0.98 -1.42 12.57
C ASN A 155 -0.80 -1.52 11.05
N VAL A 156 -0.85 -0.41 10.31
CA VAL A 156 -0.86 -0.41 8.84
C VAL A 156 0.31 0.38 8.27
N MET A 157 0.56 1.58 8.79
CA MET A 157 1.61 2.48 8.30
C MET A 157 3.02 1.85 8.27
N PRO A 158 3.46 1.01 9.23
CA PRO A 158 4.75 0.33 9.14
C PRO A 158 4.90 -0.51 7.88
N VAL A 159 3.83 -1.21 7.44
CA VAL A 159 3.85 -2.02 6.23
C VAL A 159 4.07 -1.16 4.99
N PHE A 160 3.49 0.05 4.97
CA PHE A 160 3.63 0.98 3.87
C PHE A 160 5.04 1.56 3.79
N LEU A 161 5.59 1.98 4.94
CA LEU A 161 6.91 2.62 4.98
C LEU A 161 8.05 1.62 4.79
N LEU A 162 7.94 0.45 5.42
CA LEU A 162 9.02 -0.54 5.43
C LEU A 162 9.02 -1.46 4.21
N ASN A 163 8.08 -1.31 3.29
CA ASN A 163 8.15 -1.90 1.95
C ASN A 163 8.50 -0.86 0.87
N MET A 164 8.76 0.40 1.25
CA MET A 164 9.12 1.47 0.32
C MET A 164 10.64 1.59 0.22
N GLU A 165 11.18 1.39 -0.97
CA GLU A 165 12.60 1.66 -1.22
C GLU A 165 12.74 3.07 -1.74
N THR A 166 13.63 3.82 -1.12
CA THR A 166 13.80 5.24 -1.42
C THR A 166 15.24 5.64 -1.66
N VAL A 167 16.22 4.77 -1.37
CA VAL A 167 17.65 5.10 -1.39
C VAL A 167 18.25 4.87 -2.77
N GLU A 168 17.92 3.76 -3.43
CA GLU A 168 18.51 3.37 -4.72
C GLU A 168 17.54 3.53 -5.89
N PHE A 169 16.25 3.39 -5.63
CA PHE A 169 15.18 3.48 -6.62
C PHE A 169 15.22 4.84 -7.33
N GLU A 170 15.25 4.80 -8.67
CA GLU A 170 15.40 5.96 -9.55
C GLU A 170 16.59 6.86 -9.18
N GLY A 171 17.70 6.26 -8.73
CA GLY A 171 18.90 7.00 -8.35
C GLY A 171 18.76 7.75 -7.03
N GLY A 172 17.82 7.34 -6.16
CA GLY A 172 17.64 7.89 -4.82
C GLY A 172 16.92 9.24 -4.77
N ILE A 173 16.34 9.68 -5.89
CA ILE A 173 15.62 10.97 -5.96
C ILE A 173 14.45 11.06 -4.98
N TRP A 174 13.96 9.92 -4.48
CA TRP A 174 12.82 9.84 -3.58
C TRP A 174 13.21 9.85 -2.09
N HIS A 175 14.48 9.62 -1.73
CA HIS A 175 14.91 9.35 -0.36
C HIS A 175 14.44 10.37 0.69
N ASP A 176 14.51 11.65 0.31
CA ASP A 176 14.15 12.79 1.16
C ASP A 176 12.93 13.57 0.62
N VAL A 177 12.27 13.02 -0.40
CA VAL A 177 11.09 13.60 -1.04
C VAL A 177 9.82 12.89 -0.59
N PHE A 178 9.82 11.56 -0.57
CA PHE A 178 8.64 10.76 -0.24
C PHE A 178 9.00 9.54 0.62
N PRO A 179 8.22 9.25 1.69
CA PRO A 179 7.14 10.08 2.22
C PRO A 179 7.67 11.41 2.78
N PRO A 180 6.86 12.49 2.81
CA PRO A 180 7.32 13.84 3.15
C PRO A 180 7.56 14.05 4.66
N PHE A 181 8.07 13.03 5.36
CA PHE A 181 8.49 13.11 6.74
C PHE A 181 9.95 13.55 6.81
N ARG A 182 10.26 14.51 7.69
CA ARG A 182 11.63 15.03 7.86
C ARG A 182 12.12 14.89 9.30
N GLY A 183 13.44 14.74 9.46
CA GLY A 183 14.11 14.72 10.75
C GLY A 183 13.50 13.73 11.74
N VAL A 184 13.19 14.21 12.94
CA VAL A 184 12.66 13.40 14.05
C VAL A 184 11.35 12.70 13.67
N VAL A 185 10.49 13.33 12.85
CA VAL A 185 9.22 12.73 12.42
C VAL A 185 9.45 11.49 11.56
N LYS A 186 10.41 11.53 10.61
CA LYS A 186 10.81 10.37 9.80
C LYS A 186 11.28 9.23 10.71
N THR A 187 12.16 9.54 11.67
CA THR A 187 12.66 8.55 12.64
C THR A 187 11.55 7.92 13.48
N ILE A 188 10.58 8.71 13.96
CA ILE A 188 9.44 8.18 14.71
C ILE A 188 8.64 7.20 13.86
N PHE A 189 8.30 7.55 12.62
CA PHE A 189 7.45 6.69 11.78
C PHE A 189 8.18 5.46 11.21
N THR A 190 9.48 5.55 10.89
CA THR A 190 10.22 4.42 10.31
C THR A 190 10.93 3.55 11.34
N LYS A 191 11.28 4.08 12.52
CA LYS A 191 11.96 3.32 13.58
C LYS A 191 11.11 3.19 14.83
N GLY A 192 10.51 4.29 15.30
CA GLY A 192 9.76 4.33 16.55
C GLY A 192 8.47 3.51 16.55
N VAL A 193 7.54 3.82 15.66
CA VAL A 193 6.25 3.15 15.53
C VAL A 193 6.41 1.65 15.26
N PRO A 194 7.33 1.21 14.36
CA PRO A 194 7.58 -0.23 14.16
C PRO A 194 8.16 -0.96 15.38
N MET A 195 8.64 -0.28 16.44
CA MET A 195 8.98 -0.99 17.68
C MET A 195 7.76 -1.67 18.30
N TRP A 196 6.56 -1.12 18.07
CA TRP A 196 5.30 -1.78 18.38
C TRP A 196 5.07 -2.92 17.38
N ASN A 197 4.80 -4.13 17.88
CA ASN A 197 4.72 -5.35 17.06
C ASN A 197 5.99 -5.63 16.23
N SER A 198 7.17 -5.27 16.73
CA SER A 198 8.47 -5.35 16.03
C SER A 198 8.74 -6.67 15.31
N ARG A 199 8.29 -7.79 15.91
CA ARG A 199 8.43 -9.13 15.33
C ARG A 199 7.75 -9.26 13.96
N ARG A 200 6.63 -8.58 13.71
CA ARG A 200 5.91 -8.62 12.42
C ARG A 200 6.72 -7.99 11.29
N TRP A 201 7.43 -6.90 11.59
CA TRP A 201 8.08 -6.09 10.56
C TRP A 201 9.39 -6.68 10.04
N ARG A 202 9.85 -7.82 10.60
CA ARG A 202 10.98 -8.55 10.02
C ARG A 202 10.73 -9.00 8.59
N PHE A 203 9.46 -9.27 8.24
CA PHE A 203 9.03 -9.75 6.93
C PHE A 203 8.87 -8.65 5.87
N THR A 204 9.13 -7.38 6.18
CA THR A 204 9.08 -6.30 5.18
C THR A 204 10.25 -6.40 4.18
N SER A 205 10.16 -5.75 3.02
CA SER A 205 11.21 -5.82 1.99
C SER A 205 12.34 -4.80 2.17
N CYS A 206 12.13 -3.76 2.99
CA CYS A 206 13.09 -2.68 3.20
C CYS A 206 13.44 -2.51 4.68
N SER A 207 14.61 -1.92 4.93
CA SER A 207 15.04 -1.46 6.24
C SER A 207 14.31 -0.18 6.64
N ALA A 208 14.41 0.21 7.91
CA ALA A 208 13.89 1.49 8.39
C ALA A 208 14.58 2.72 7.77
N ASP A 209 15.75 2.51 7.15
CA ASP A 209 16.50 3.53 6.42
C ASP A 209 16.09 3.57 4.93
N GLY A 210 15.13 2.75 4.49
CA GLY A 210 14.58 2.79 3.14
C GLY A 210 15.39 2.04 2.09
N THR A 211 16.43 1.29 2.48
CA THR A 211 17.18 0.39 1.59
C THR A 211 16.50 -0.97 1.49
N VAL A 212 16.69 -1.67 0.35
CA VAL A 212 16.31 -3.09 0.25
C VAL A 212 17.05 -3.90 1.30
N LYS A 213 16.39 -4.88 1.90
CA LYS A 213 17.02 -5.88 2.77
C LYS A 213 16.71 -7.30 2.30
N GLN A 214 17.50 -8.25 2.77
CA GLN A 214 17.20 -9.67 2.62
C GLN A 214 15.89 -10.00 3.35
N LEU A 215 15.03 -10.81 2.73
CA LEU A 215 13.82 -11.32 3.34
C LEU A 215 14.16 -12.28 4.49
N ALA A 216 13.24 -12.44 5.44
CA ALA A 216 13.50 -13.14 6.69
C ALA A 216 13.60 -14.67 6.54
N VAL A 217 13.01 -15.24 5.48
CA VAL A 217 12.96 -16.68 5.18
C VAL A 217 13.17 -16.98 3.69
#